data_AF-A0A1L7CF83-F1
#
_entry.id   AF-A0A1L7CF83-F1
#
_cell.length_a   1.000
_cell.length_b   1.000
_cell.length_c   1.000
_cell.angle_alpha   90.00
_cell.angle_beta   90.00
_cell.angle_gamma   90.00
#
_symmetry.space_group_name_H-M   'P 1'
#
loop_
_entity.id
_entity.type
_entity.pdbx_description
1 polymer ?
#
loop_
_entity_poly.entity_id
_entity_poly.type
_entity_poly.pdbx_seq_one_letter_code
_entity_poly.pdbx_strand_id
1 'polypeptide(L)'
;MESIIAHPRALTRTSGTWRPPSKKLPAVADCPPLTVSLQRLRLGHTAKDIIRTSGEIRQPAFLISARFSSPQGHPVEAEWAQGWVRALLSGAASFDIHELLGESSPTLCWVTNRHLEPLRSPGALFDAAHAA
;
A
#
# COMPACT_ATOMS: atom_id res chain seq x y z
N MET A 1 -3.04 -16.65 15.06
CA MET A 1 -3.08 -16.04 13.71
C MET A 1 -2.37 -14.69 13.80
N GLU A 2 -1.04 -14.71 13.65
CA GLU A 2 -0.20 -13.52 13.78
C GLU A 2 -0.26 -12.71 12.48
N SER A 3 -1.00 -11.62 12.50
CA SER A 3 -1.09 -10.70 11.37
C SER A 3 0.22 -9.91 11.26
N ILE A 4 0.97 -10.15 10.19
CA ILE A 4 2.24 -9.46 9.85
C ILE A 4 2.09 -7.94 9.86
N ILE A 5 0.87 -7.42 9.66
CA ILE A 5 0.57 -5.97 9.59
C ILE A 5 0.43 -5.35 11.00
N ALA A 6 0.19 -6.13 12.05
CA ALA A 6 -0.14 -5.61 13.38
C ALA A 6 1.06 -5.02 14.15
N HIS A 7 2.31 -5.32 13.79
CA HIS A 7 3.46 -4.92 14.63
C HIS A 7 3.94 -3.48 14.33
N PRO A 8 3.84 -2.50 15.26
CA PRO A 8 4.05 -1.06 15.01
C PRO A 8 5.45 -0.66 14.53
N ARG A 9 6.48 -1.41 14.94
CA ARG A 9 7.91 -1.09 14.73
C ARG A 9 8.54 -1.76 13.50
N ALA A 10 7.83 -2.67 12.83
CA ALA A 10 8.43 -3.49 11.78
C ALA A 10 8.55 -2.79 10.41
N LEU A 11 7.93 -1.62 10.23
CA LEU A 11 7.66 -1.06 8.89
C LEU A 11 8.21 0.37 8.65
N THR A 12 8.85 0.96 9.64
CA THR A 12 9.45 2.30 9.58
C THR A 12 10.95 2.21 9.90
N ARG A 13 11.76 1.74 8.95
CA ARG A 13 13.23 1.87 9.02
C ARG A 13 13.81 2.21 7.65
N THR A 14 14.45 3.36 7.57
CA THR A 14 15.35 3.81 6.47
C THR A 14 16.79 3.32 6.70
N SER A 15 16.96 2.18 7.37
CA SER A 15 18.27 1.54 7.54
C SER A 15 18.55 0.72 6.28
N GLY A 16 19.71 0.89 5.65
CA GLY A 16 20.09 0.18 4.41
C GLY A 16 20.11 -1.35 4.51
N THR A 17 19.91 -1.92 5.70
CA THR A 17 19.79 -3.37 5.94
C THR A 17 18.36 -3.84 6.17
N TRP A 18 17.39 -2.93 6.31
CA TRP A 18 16.00 -3.30 6.52
C TRP A 18 15.35 -3.71 5.19
N ARG A 19 14.79 -4.93 5.16
CA ARG A 19 13.99 -5.39 4.03
C ARG A 19 12.50 -5.30 4.40
N PRO A 20 11.66 -4.73 3.54
CA PRO A 20 10.23 -4.77 3.75
C PRO A 20 9.76 -6.22 3.85
N PRO A 21 8.81 -6.53 4.75
CA PRO A 21 8.22 -7.86 4.79
C PRO A 21 7.58 -8.16 3.43
N SER A 22 7.91 -9.32 2.89
CA SER A 22 7.40 -9.78 1.61
C SER A 22 6.66 -11.11 1.75
N LYS A 23 5.69 -11.31 0.87
CA LYS A 23 4.89 -12.53 0.80
C LYS A 23 4.80 -13.01 -0.65
N LYS A 24 4.97 -14.31 -0.86
CA LYS A 24 4.69 -14.95 -2.13
C LYS A 24 3.19 -15.11 -2.30
N LEU A 25 2.69 -14.67 -3.44
CA LEU A 25 1.31 -14.81 -3.87
C LEU A 25 1.25 -15.97 -4.88
N PRO A 26 0.28 -16.88 -4.76
CA PRO A 26 0.12 -17.97 -5.71
C PRO A 26 -0.27 -17.44 -7.09
N ALA A 27 -0.08 -18.27 -8.12
CA ALA A 27 -0.70 -18.02 -9.42
C ALA A 27 -2.23 -18.14 -9.30
N VAL A 28 -2.98 -17.26 -9.97
CA VAL A 28 -4.44 -17.26 -9.97
C VAL A 28 -4.94 -16.88 -11.36
N ALA A 29 -5.70 -17.77 -12.01
CA ALA A 29 -6.12 -17.59 -13.41
C ALA A 29 -4.91 -17.27 -14.32
N ASP A 30 -4.98 -16.16 -15.07
CA ASP A 30 -3.89 -15.70 -15.94
C ASP A 30 -2.78 -14.93 -15.21
N CYS A 31 -2.93 -14.70 -13.89
CA CYS A 31 -1.91 -14.03 -13.08
C CYS A 31 -0.81 -15.03 -12.66
N PRO A 32 0.46 -14.81 -13.05
CA PRO A 32 1.59 -15.63 -12.59
C PRO A 32 1.82 -15.44 -11.08
N PRO A 33 2.62 -16.32 -10.43
CA PRO A 33 2.97 -16.10 -9.02
C PRO A 33 3.71 -14.78 -8.86
N LEU A 34 3.35 -13.99 -7.84
CA LEU A 34 3.94 -12.69 -7.54
C LEU A 34 4.63 -12.70 -6.18
N THR A 35 5.47 -11.71 -5.94
CA THR A 35 5.94 -11.32 -4.61
C THR A 35 5.39 -9.94 -4.29
N VAL A 36 4.69 -9.80 -3.18
CA VAL A 36 4.28 -8.49 -2.66
C VAL A 36 5.18 -8.10 -1.50
N SER A 37 5.73 -6.88 -1.53
CA SER A 37 6.47 -6.29 -0.43
C SER A 37 5.67 -5.14 0.16
N LEU A 38 5.49 -5.15 1.48
CA LEU A 38 4.66 -4.16 2.18
C LEU A 38 5.51 -3.18 2.99
N GLN A 39 5.16 -1.90 2.90
CA GLN A 39 5.68 -0.85 3.75
C GLN A 39 4.52 -0.16 4.48
N ARG A 40 4.80 0.36 5.68
CA ARG A 40 3.85 1.18 6.43
C ARG A 40 4.58 2.37 7.03
N LEU A 41 4.13 3.55 6.64
CA LEU A 41 4.64 4.81 7.16
C LEU A 41 3.58 5.48 8.02
N ARG A 42 4.00 6.11 9.13
CA ARG A 42 3.09 6.93 9.93
C ARG A 42 2.86 8.25 9.20
N LEU A 43 1.60 8.64 9.07
CA LEU A 43 1.28 9.91 8.43
C LEU A 43 1.73 11.08 9.31
N GLY A 44 2.39 12.06 8.66
CA GLY A 44 2.71 13.36 9.26
C GLY A 44 1.46 14.24 9.39
N HIS A 45 1.58 15.37 10.11
CA HIS A 45 0.43 16.26 10.37
C HIS A 45 -0.19 16.80 9.08
N THR A 46 0.62 17.29 8.14
CA THR A 46 0.15 17.83 6.85
C THR A 46 -0.74 16.84 6.09
N ALA A 47 -0.29 15.58 5.96
CA ALA A 47 -1.05 14.53 5.29
C ALA A 47 -2.40 14.26 5.97
N LYS A 48 -2.41 14.23 7.32
CA LYS A 48 -3.65 14.03 8.09
C LYS A 48 -4.64 15.19 7.90
N ASP A 49 -4.15 16.41 7.79
CA ASP A 49 -4.99 17.59 7.63
C ASP A 49 -5.61 17.64 6.22
N ILE A 50 -4.85 17.26 5.19
CA ILE A 50 -5.38 17.07 3.82
C ILE A 50 -6.52 16.04 3.81
N ILE A 51 -6.30 14.87 4.42
CA ILE A 51 -7.30 13.80 4.50
C ILE A 51 -8.56 14.27 5.24
N ARG A 52 -8.42 14.97 6.36
CA ARG A 52 -9.56 15.53 7.11
C ARG A 52 -10.34 16.55 6.30
N THR A 53 -9.63 17.44 5.61
CA THR A 53 -10.25 18.48 4.76
C THR A 53 -11.02 17.89 3.59
N SER A 54 -10.63 16.68 3.13
CA SER A 54 -11.36 15.94 2.10
C SER A 54 -12.69 15.29 2.58
N GLY A 55 -13.01 15.40 3.87
CA GLY A 55 -14.26 14.90 4.45
C GLY A 55 -14.17 13.55 5.17
N GLU A 56 -12.98 12.96 5.29
CA GLU A 56 -12.79 11.76 6.12
C GLU A 56 -12.81 12.14 7.62
N ILE A 57 -13.76 11.54 8.35
CA ILE A 57 -14.01 11.82 9.77
C ILE A 57 -13.20 10.90 10.69
N ARG A 58 -12.78 9.73 10.20
CA ARG A 58 -11.98 8.77 10.98
C ARG A 58 -10.55 9.28 11.09
N GLN A 59 -9.84 8.85 12.13
CA GLN A 59 -8.49 9.36 12.41
C GLN A 59 -7.42 8.66 11.52
N PRO A 60 -6.83 9.34 10.52
CA PRO A 60 -5.78 8.75 9.68
C PRO A 60 -4.50 8.52 10.48
N ALA A 61 -3.89 7.35 10.30
CA ALA A 61 -2.71 6.95 11.06
C ALA A 61 -1.54 6.54 10.16
N PHE A 62 -1.79 5.75 9.12
CA PHE A 62 -0.73 5.15 8.33
C PHE A 62 -0.99 5.22 6.83
N LEU A 63 0.09 5.33 6.07
CA LEU A 63 0.18 5.04 4.65
C LEU A 63 0.71 3.60 4.49
N ILE A 64 0.03 2.79 3.70
CA ILE A 64 0.50 1.47 3.29
C ILE A 64 0.94 1.55 1.84
N SER A 65 2.09 0.94 1.52
CA SER A 65 2.57 0.76 0.15
C SER A 65 2.79 -0.73 -0.12
N ALA A 66 2.30 -1.21 -1.25
CA ALA A 66 2.41 -2.59 -1.70
C ALA A 66 3.07 -2.61 -3.07
N ARG A 67 4.33 -3.06 -3.10
CA ARG A 67 5.09 -3.24 -4.35
C ARG A 67 5.00 -4.69 -4.81
N PHE A 68 4.61 -4.90 -6.05
CA PHE A 68 4.46 -6.22 -6.65
C PHE A 68 5.59 -6.49 -7.63
N SER A 69 6.21 -7.67 -7.53
CA SER A 69 7.28 -8.10 -8.44
C SER A 69 7.14 -9.57 -8.82
N SER A 70 7.69 -9.94 -9.98
CA SER A 70 7.81 -11.34 -10.38
C SER A 70 8.97 -12.01 -9.61
N PRO A 71 8.79 -13.21 -9.04
CA PRO A 71 9.88 -14.01 -8.49
C PRO A 71 10.97 -14.34 -9.52
N GLN A 72 10.64 -14.33 -10.81
CA GLN A 72 11.53 -14.60 -11.94
C GLN A 72 12.11 -13.32 -12.57
N GLY A 73 11.75 -12.14 -12.06
CA GLY A 73 12.23 -10.85 -12.57
C GLY A 73 11.52 -10.34 -13.83
N HIS A 74 10.41 -10.97 -14.25
CA HIS A 74 9.59 -10.46 -15.34
C HIS A 74 8.82 -9.18 -14.96
N PRO A 75 8.46 -8.33 -15.95
CA PRO A 75 7.50 -7.26 -15.75
C PRO A 75 6.20 -7.79 -15.14
N VAL A 76 5.58 -6.99 -14.29
CA VAL A 76 4.30 -7.31 -13.66
C VAL A 76 3.27 -6.33 -14.18
N GLU A 77 2.15 -6.85 -14.68
CA GLU A 77 1.02 -6.02 -15.12
C GLU A 77 0.33 -5.36 -13.93
N ALA A 78 0.03 -4.06 -14.05
CA ALA A 78 -0.61 -3.28 -12.98
C ALA A 78 -1.98 -3.84 -12.59
N GLU A 79 -2.74 -4.38 -13.56
CA GLU A 79 -4.07 -4.97 -13.32
C GLU A 79 -4.01 -6.14 -12.32
N TRP A 80 -2.96 -6.97 -12.37
CA TRP A 80 -2.77 -8.06 -11.42
C TRP A 80 -2.53 -7.54 -10.00
N ALA A 81 -1.71 -6.50 -9.85
CA ALA A 81 -1.49 -5.86 -8.55
C ALA A 81 -2.79 -5.28 -7.99
N GLN A 82 -3.59 -4.61 -8.83
CA GLN A 82 -4.87 -4.05 -8.43
C GLN A 82 -5.86 -5.14 -8.01
N GLY A 83 -5.94 -6.25 -8.75
CA GLY A 83 -6.77 -7.41 -8.40
C GLY A 83 -6.43 -7.98 -7.02
N TRP A 84 -5.13 -8.14 -6.73
CA TRP A 84 -4.66 -8.60 -5.42
C TRP A 84 -5.01 -7.64 -4.28
N VAL A 85 -4.80 -6.32 -4.45
CA VAL A 85 -5.15 -5.34 -3.41
C VAL A 85 -6.66 -5.31 -3.17
N ARG A 86 -7.47 -5.37 -4.23
CA ARG A 86 -8.94 -5.45 -4.11
C ARG A 86 -9.38 -6.70 -3.34
N ALA A 87 -8.76 -7.85 -3.61
CA ALA A 87 -9.05 -9.09 -2.87
C ALA A 87 -8.64 -8.97 -1.39
N LEU A 88 -7.46 -8.41 -1.10
CA LEU A 88 -6.96 -8.22 0.27
C LEU A 88 -7.85 -7.31 1.13
N LEU A 89 -8.49 -6.32 0.50
CA LEU A 89 -9.34 -5.34 1.19
C LEU A 89 -10.84 -5.72 1.22
N SER A 90 -11.20 -6.89 0.67
CA SER A 90 -12.48 -7.61 0.83
C SER A 90 -13.73 -6.76 1.15
N GLY A 91 -14.54 -6.43 0.13
CA GLY A 91 -15.92 -5.91 0.29
C GLY A 91 -16.02 -4.42 0.65
N ALA A 92 -14.89 -3.76 0.75
CA ALA A 92 -14.83 -2.40 1.17
C ALA A 92 -14.85 -1.55 -0.16
N ALA A 93 -15.89 -0.73 -0.33
CA ALA A 93 -16.18 -0.03 -1.59
C ALA A 93 -15.08 0.98 -1.95
N SER A 94 -14.46 0.82 -3.14
CA SER A 94 -13.50 1.73 -3.79
C SER A 94 -12.90 2.79 -2.85
N PHE A 95 -11.98 2.36 -1.98
CA PHE A 95 -11.05 3.29 -1.33
C PHE A 95 -10.10 3.76 -2.39
N ASP A 96 -9.72 5.03 -2.32
CA ASP A 96 -8.77 5.61 -3.25
C ASP A 96 -7.40 4.92 -3.06
N ILE A 97 -7.22 3.78 -3.75
CA ILE A 97 -5.97 3.08 -3.93
C ILE A 97 -5.27 3.81 -5.06
N HIS A 98 -4.06 4.28 -4.80
CA HIS A 98 -3.29 5.07 -5.76
C HIS A 98 -2.10 4.27 -6.23
N GLU A 99 -1.88 4.27 -7.53
CA GLU A 99 -0.67 3.71 -8.12
C GLU A 99 0.42 4.78 -8.19
N LEU A 100 1.61 4.47 -7.68
CA LEU A 100 2.77 5.33 -7.84
C LEU A 100 3.35 5.13 -9.24
N LEU A 101 3.06 6.09 -10.12
CA LEU A 101 3.57 6.11 -11.49
C LEU A 101 5.07 6.43 -11.49
N GLY A 102 5.87 5.73 -12.31
CA GLY A 102 7.33 5.93 -12.39
C GLY A 102 8.16 4.88 -11.65
N GLU A 103 7.53 4.01 -10.86
CA GLU A 103 8.20 2.86 -10.24
C GLU A 103 8.51 1.75 -11.26
N SER A 104 9.62 1.04 -11.05
CA SER A 104 10.04 -0.10 -11.90
C SER A 104 9.14 -1.33 -11.75
N SER A 105 8.18 -1.31 -10.82
CA SER A 105 7.19 -2.36 -10.66
C SER A 105 5.92 -1.77 -10.04
N PRO A 106 4.72 -2.31 -10.34
CA PRO A 106 3.46 -1.78 -9.84
C PRO A 106 3.49 -1.62 -8.32
N THR A 107 3.27 -0.39 -7.86
CA THR A 107 3.31 -0.02 -6.45
C THR A 107 2.02 0.71 -6.09
N LEU A 108 1.20 0.05 -5.29
CA LEU A 108 -0.12 0.56 -4.88
C LEU A 108 -0.09 1.04 -3.44
N CYS A 109 -0.77 2.16 -3.19
CA CYS A 109 -0.75 2.85 -1.90
C CYS A 109 -2.16 3.20 -1.42
N TRP A 110 -2.38 3.13 -0.10
CA TRP A 110 -3.65 3.55 0.52
C TRP A 110 -3.45 3.98 1.98
N VAL A 111 -4.38 4.78 2.49
CA VAL A 111 -4.38 5.24 3.88
C VAL A 111 -5.20 4.31 4.78
N THR A 112 -4.76 4.16 6.02
CA THR A 112 -5.49 3.45 7.07
C THR A 112 -5.56 4.22 8.39
N ASN A 113 -6.52 3.86 9.24
CA ASN A 113 -6.54 4.27 10.64
C ASN A 113 -5.60 3.39 11.51
N ARG A 114 -5.62 3.60 12.84
CA ARG A 114 -4.77 2.83 13.77
C ARG A 114 -5.08 1.32 13.81
N HIS A 115 -6.28 0.93 13.39
CA HIS A 115 -6.76 -0.46 13.34
C HIS A 115 -6.51 -1.11 11.98
N LEU A 116 -5.81 -0.42 11.06
CA LEU A 116 -5.52 -0.86 9.69
C LEU A 116 -6.75 -0.97 8.80
N GLU A 117 -7.83 -0.29 9.17
CA GLU A 117 -9.01 -0.16 8.34
C GLU A 117 -8.74 0.89 7.26
N PRO A 118 -9.02 0.59 5.97
CA PRO A 118 -8.79 1.54 4.89
C PRO A 118 -9.69 2.79 5.02
N LEU A 119 -9.11 3.94 4.72
CA LEU A 119 -9.75 5.25 4.73
C LEU A 119 -9.82 5.83 3.32
N ARG A 120 -10.77 6.74 3.06
CA ARG A 120 -10.75 7.52 1.82
C ARG A 120 -9.62 8.54 1.87
N SER A 121 -8.99 8.80 0.72
CA SER A 121 -7.87 9.74 0.65
C SER A 121 -7.73 10.34 -0.75
N PRO A 122 -7.63 11.67 -0.87
CA PRO A 122 -7.54 12.31 -2.18
C PRO A 122 -6.23 11.93 -2.90
N GLY A 123 -6.29 11.72 -4.22
CA GLY A 123 -5.12 11.35 -5.03
C GLY A 123 -3.97 12.36 -4.97
N ALA A 124 -4.28 13.64 -4.79
CA ALA A 124 -3.28 14.70 -4.60
C ALA A 124 -2.29 14.44 -3.43
N LEU A 125 -2.65 13.60 -2.46
CA LEU A 125 -1.75 13.19 -1.37
C LEU A 125 -0.55 12.37 -1.89
N PHE A 126 -0.74 11.63 -2.97
CA PHE A 126 0.21 10.65 -3.49
C PHE A 126 1.07 11.24 -4.62
N ASP A 127 0.55 12.23 -5.33
CA ASP A 127 1.34 13.03 -6.29
C ASP A 127 2.45 13.83 -5.59
N ALA A 128 2.15 14.44 -4.43
CA ALA A 128 3.11 15.24 -3.66
C ALA A 128 4.22 14.40 -2.99
N ALA A 129 3.97 13.11 -2.74
CA ALA A 129 4.96 12.19 -2.17
C ALA A 129 5.96 11.67 -3.23
N HIS A 130 5.59 11.74 -4.52
CA HIS A 130 6.45 11.34 -5.64
C HIS A 130 7.31 12.49 -6.18
N ALA A 131 6.98 13.74 -5.82
CA ALA A 131 7.71 14.95 -6.23
C ALA A 131 8.81 15.40 -5.24
N ALA A 132 9.08 14.65 -4.17
CA ALA A 132 10.01 14.99 -3.09
C ALA A 132 11.29 14.14 -3.11
#